data_AF-A0A926ZIC9-F1
#
_entry.id   AF-A0A926ZIC9-F1
#
_cell.length_a   1.000
_cell.length_b   1.000
_cell.length_c   1.000
_cell.angle_alpha   90.00
_cell.angle_beta   90.00
_cell.angle_gamma   90.00
#
_symmetry.space_group_name_H-M   'P 1'
#
loop_
_entity.id
_entity.type
_entity.pdbx_description
1 polymer ?
#
loop_
_entity_poly.entity_id
_entity_poly.type
_entity_poly.pdbx_seq_one_letter_code
_entity_poly.pdbx_strand_id
1 'polypeptide(L)'
;MAASILTVSYEDGSVLTLRERKAGGFFIYYEDSEGESSKLVGLAEDIDINLAKSIFFMVADRWGWERFEDEEEEDEEEQDEEL
;
A
#
# COMPACT_ATOMS: atom_id res chain seq x y z
N MET A 1 -2.73 22.48 -3.23
CA MET A 1 -2.67 21.06 -2.83
C MET A 1 -1.43 20.46 -3.47
N ALA A 2 -0.67 19.60 -2.78
CA ALA A 2 0.40 18.85 -3.46
C ALA A 2 -0.26 17.84 -4.40
N ALA A 3 0.12 17.82 -5.67
CA ALA A 3 -0.47 16.89 -6.63
C ALA A 3 -0.06 15.45 -6.29
N SER A 4 -1.00 14.51 -6.41
CA SER A 4 -0.69 13.09 -6.42
C SER A 4 0.06 12.74 -7.70
N ILE A 5 1.08 11.90 -7.58
CA ILE A 5 1.85 11.39 -8.72
C ILE A 5 1.30 10.03 -9.13
N LEU A 6 1.10 9.16 -8.15
CA LEU A 6 0.49 7.85 -8.30
C LEU A 6 -0.52 7.64 -7.18
N THR A 7 -1.58 6.91 -7.51
CA THR A 7 -2.64 6.52 -6.59
C THR A 7 -3.03 5.08 -6.90
N VAL A 8 -3.14 4.24 -5.87
CA VAL A 8 -3.70 2.89 -5.91
C VAL A 8 -4.87 2.86 -4.94
N SER A 9 -6.02 2.39 -5.42
CA SER A 9 -7.23 2.22 -4.61
C SER A 9 -7.48 0.74 -4.41
N TYR A 10 -7.85 0.36 -3.20
CA TYR A 10 -8.18 -1.02 -2.82
C TYR A 10 -9.70 -1.21 -2.77
N GLU A 11 -10.14 -2.47 -2.74
CA GLU A 11 -11.58 -2.82 -2.76
C GLU A 11 -12.31 -2.36 -1.50
N ASP A 12 -11.62 -2.29 -0.36
CA ASP A 12 -12.15 -1.77 0.91
C ASP A 12 -12.39 -0.25 0.90
N GLY A 13 -12.02 0.45 -0.17
CA GLY A 13 -12.13 1.90 -0.32
C GLY A 13 -10.91 2.67 0.18
N SER A 14 -9.91 1.99 0.74
CA SER A 14 -8.65 2.62 1.14
C SER A 14 -7.76 2.94 -0.05
N VAL A 15 -6.82 3.87 0.13
CA VAL A 15 -6.01 4.44 -0.95
C VAL A 15 -4.56 4.65 -0.52
N LEU A 16 -3.61 4.20 -1.35
CA LEU A 16 -2.20 4.60 -1.26
C LEU A 16 -1.90 5.69 -2.28
N THR A 17 -1.19 6.74 -1.86
CA THR A 17 -0.81 7.86 -2.72
C THR A 17 0.66 8.23 -2.58
N LEU A 18 1.37 8.32 -3.71
CA LEU A 18 2.69 8.94 -3.81
C LEU A 18 2.56 10.44 -4.09
N ARG A 19 3.17 11.28 -3.26
CA ARG A 19 3.15 12.75 -3.40
C ARG A 19 4.55 13.33 -3.32
N GLU A 20 4.81 14.38 -4.11
CA GLU A 20 6.04 15.16 -4.01
C GLU A 20 5.99 16.09 -2.79
N ARG A 21 7.13 16.27 -2.12
CA ARG A 21 7.29 17.23 -1.04
C ARG A 21 7.69 18.59 -1.59
N LYS A 22 7.19 19.66 -0.96
CA LYS A 22 7.60 21.04 -1.29
C LYS A 22 9.10 21.31 -1.11
N ALA A 23 9.80 20.52 -0.30
CA ALA A 23 11.23 20.64 -0.02
C ALA A 23 12.10 19.68 -0.87
N GLY A 24 11.51 18.95 -1.81
CA GLY A 24 12.17 17.85 -2.51
C GLY A 24 11.93 16.50 -1.83
N GLY A 25 12.03 15.43 -2.62
CA GLY A 25 11.68 14.06 -2.21
C GLY A 25 10.18 13.76 -2.24
N PHE A 26 9.81 12.60 -1.71
CA PHE A 26 8.47 12.05 -1.86
C PHE A 26 7.93 11.46 -0.54
N PHE A 27 6.60 11.41 -0.45
CA PHE A 27 5.88 10.72 0.61
C PHE A 27 4.90 9.72 0.05
N ILE A 28 4.82 8.56 0.71
CA ILE A 28 3.74 7.61 0.51
C ILE A 28 2.76 7.80 1.68
N TYR A 29 1.52 8.13 1.33
CA TYR A 29 0.41 8.27 2.24
C TYR A 29 -0.54 7.10 2.06
N TYR A 30 -1.11 6.66 3.17
CA TYR A 30 -2.26 5.79 3.22
C TYR A 30 -3.45 6.61 3.69
N GLU A 31 -4.59 6.43 3.06
CA GLU A 31 -5.89 6.93 3.48
C GLU A 31 -6.79 5.71 3.66
N ASP A 32 -7.39 5.56 4.83
CA ASP A 32 -8.37 4.48 5.04
C ASP A 32 -9.70 4.79 4.34
N SER A 33 -10.63 3.83 4.41
CA SER A 33 -11.95 3.95 3.81
C SER A 33 -12.85 5.00 4.48
N GLU A 34 -12.48 5.47 5.67
CA GLU A 34 -13.16 6.57 6.37
C GLU A 34 -12.56 7.94 6.02
N GLY A 35 -11.46 7.96 5.26
CA GLY A 35 -10.76 9.16 4.83
C GLY A 35 -9.66 9.65 5.79
N GLU A 36 -9.30 8.86 6.81
CA GLU A 36 -8.19 9.21 7.69
C GLU A 36 -6.85 8.93 7.00
N SER A 37 -6.09 10.00 6.81
CA SER A 37 -4.80 9.97 6.12
C SER A 37 -3.63 9.85 7.11
N SER A 38 -2.79 8.84 6.91
CA SER A 38 -1.53 8.63 7.64
C SER A 38 -0.33 8.57 6.69
N LYS A 39 0.80 9.12 7.14
CA LYS A 39 2.07 9.03 6.39
C LYS A 39 2.74 7.70 6.71
N LEU A 40 2.95 6.86 5.71
CA LEU A 40 3.66 5.59 5.87
C LEU A 40 5.17 5.76 5.77
N VAL A 41 5.63 6.36 4.67
CA VAL A 41 7.06 6.37 4.34
C VAL A 41 7.49 7.76 3.86
N GLY A 42 8.62 8.22 4.39
CA GLY A 42 9.40 9.33 3.86
C GLY A 42 10.52 8.85 2.96
N LEU A 43 10.52 9.31 1.72
CA LEU A 43 11.63 9.08 0.80
C LEU A 43 12.57 10.30 0.85
N ALA A 44 13.87 10.03 0.71
CA ALA A 44 14.91 11.04 0.75
C ALA A 44 14.74 12.12 -0.34
N GLU A 45 15.31 13.29 -0.11
CA GLU A 45 15.11 14.47 -0.98
C GLU A 45 15.83 14.36 -2.33
N ASP A 46 16.86 13.52 -2.39
CA ASP A 46 17.73 13.25 -3.55
C ASP A 46 17.30 12.03 -4.37
N ILE A 47 16.22 11.35 -3.98
CA ILE A 47 15.75 10.16 -4.68
C ILE A 47 15.16 10.53 -6.05
N ASP A 48 15.50 9.77 -7.09
CA ASP A 48 14.87 9.94 -8.40
C ASP A 48 13.40 9.50 -8.37
N ILE A 49 12.59 10.14 -9.23
CA ILE A 49 11.16 9.84 -9.34
C ILE A 49 10.90 8.38 -9.73
N ASN A 50 11.71 7.77 -10.58
CA ASN A 50 11.49 6.37 -10.99
C ASN A 50 11.73 5.42 -9.83
N LEU A 51 12.78 5.69 -9.03
CA LEU A 51 13.04 4.92 -7.82
C LEU A 51 11.91 5.11 -6.79
N ALA A 52 11.39 6.33 -6.64
CA ALA A 52 10.23 6.58 -5.78
C ALA A 52 8.98 5.81 -6.23
N LYS A 53 8.73 5.72 -7.54
CA LYS A 53 7.64 4.90 -8.10
C LYS A 53 7.85 3.40 -7.88
N SER A 54 9.08 2.90 -8.05
CA SER A 54 9.40 1.50 -7.76
C SER A 54 9.16 1.16 -6.29
N ILE A 55 9.59 2.04 -5.36
CA ILE A 55 9.31 1.87 -3.93
C ILE A 55 7.81 1.91 -3.66
N PHE A 56 7.08 2.83 -4.29
CA PHE A 56 5.63 2.90 -4.16
C PHE A 56 4.95 1.58 -4.56
N PHE A 57 5.31 0.98 -5.70
CA PHE A 57 4.72 -0.31 -6.10
C PHE A 57 5.13 -1.46 -5.17
N MET A 58 6.36 -1.49 -4.66
CA MET A 58 6.76 -2.50 -3.67
C MET A 58 5.96 -2.36 -2.36
N VAL A 59 5.71 -1.13 -1.91
CA VAL A 59 4.86 -0.89 -0.74
C VAL A 59 3.42 -1.28 -1.03
N ALA A 60 2.87 -0.88 -2.18
CA ALA A 60 1.48 -1.16 -2.53
C ALA A 60 1.21 -2.66 -2.72
N ASP A 61 2.16 -3.39 -3.29
CA ASP A 61 2.14 -4.85 -3.39
C ASP A 61 2.11 -5.43 -1.97
N ARG A 62 3.14 -5.21 -1.15
CA ARG A 62 3.20 -5.73 0.23
C ARG A 62 1.94 -5.40 1.05
N TRP A 63 1.44 -4.17 0.94
CA TRP A 63 0.25 -3.73 1.65
C TRP A 63 -1.03 -4.41 1.17
N GLY A 64 -1.08 -4.83 -0.10
CA GLY A 64 -2.13 -5.70 -0.62
C GLY A 64 -2.00 -7.09 -0.03
N TRP A 65 -0.85 -7.75 -0.19
CA TRP A 65 -0.62 -9.12 0.29
C TRP A 65 -0.91 -9.29 1.80
N GLU A 66 -0.33 -8.44 2.66
CA GLU A 66 -0.54 -8.51 4.12
C GLU A 66 -2.01 -8.29 4.54
N ARG A 67 -2.87 -7.76 3.66
CA ARG A 67 -4.29 -7.54 3.95
C ARG A 67 -5.21 -8.64 3.45
N PHE A 68 -4.81 -9.35 2.40
CA PHE A 68 -5.61 -10.43 1.79
C PHE A 68 -5.14 -11.82 2.21
N GLU A 69 -3.91 -11.97 2.72
CA GLU A 69 -3.42 -13.26 3.27
C GLU A 69 -4.12 -13.64 4.59
N ASP A 70 -4.70 -12.70 5.34
CA ASP A 70 -5.52 -13.00 6.54
C ASP A 70 -6.94 -13.51 6.18
N GLU A 71 -7.37 -13.46 4.92
CA GLU A 71 -8.68 -13.95 4.46
C GLU A 71 -8.62 -15.31 3.74
N GLU A 72 -7.43 -15.91 3.53
CA GLU A 72 -7.25 -17.22 2.87
C GLU A 72 -6.80 -18.36 3.82
N GLU A 73 -7.08 -18.29 5.12
CA GLU A 73 -6.94 -19.44 6.04
C GLU A 73 -8.25 -19.77 6.80
N GLU A 74 -9.38 -19.92 6.10
CA GLU A 74 -10.49 -20.74 6.62
C GLU A 74 -11.00 -21.72 5.55
N ASP A 75 -11.04 -23.00 5.97
CA ASP A 75 -11.70 -24.17 5.38
C ASP A 75 -11.07 -24.93 4.20
N GLU A 76 -10.38 -26.04 4.54
CA GLU A 76 -10.91 -27.38 4.26
C GLU A 76 -10.66 -28.31 5.48
N GLU A 77 -11.55 -28.28 6.48
CA GLU A 77 -11.79 -29.46 7.32
C GLU A 77 -12.55 -30.51 6.48
N GLU A 78 -12.06 -31.76 6.46
CA GLU A 78 -12.78 -32.97 6.88
C GLU A 78 -12.31 -34.27 6.19
N GLN A 79 -11.88 -35.20 7.05
CA GLN A 79 -12.22 -36.64 7.08
C GLN A 79 -11.83 -37.57 5.89
N ASP A 80 -10.85 -38.44 6.17
CA ASP A 80 -10.72 -39.89 5.87
C ASP A 80 -9.21 -40.19 5.65
N GLU A 81 -8.60 -41.25 6.19
CA GLU A 81 -9.02 -42.65 6.11
C GLU A 81 -8.64 -43.44 7.37
N GLU A 82 -9.58 -44.24 7.86
CA GLU A 82 -9.35 -45.45 8.64
C GLU A 82 -8.46 -46.44 7.85
N LEU A 83 -7.29 -46.83 8.38
CA LEU A 83 -6.57 -48.06 7.99
C LEU A 83 -5.92 -48.75 9.20
#